data_AF-A0ABD0RMW2-F1
#
_entry.id   AF-A0ABD0RMW2-F1
#
_cell.length_a   1.000
_cell.length_b   1.000
_cell.length_c   1.000
_cell.angle_alpha   90.00
_cell.angle_beta   90.00
_cell.angle_gamma   90.00
#
_symmetry.space_group_name_H-M   'P 1'
#
loop_
_entity.id
_entity.type
_entity.pdbx_description
1 polymer ?
#
loop_
_entity_poly.entity_id
_entity_poly.type
_entity_poly.pdbx_seq_one_letter_code
_entity_poly.pdbx_strand_id
1 'polypeptide(L)'
;GYDDHLSPIRTYQVCNVLEPNQNNWLRTDFIPRRGVLRVYVELNIPNIPGSCKETFNLFYYESDGDMATASSPPWRESPYVK
;
A
#
# COMPACT_ATOMS: atom_id res chain seq x y z
N GLY A 1 -3.96 10.89 -10.04
CA GLY A 1 -3.30 10.65 -11.32
C GLY A 1 -4.33 10.41 -12.40
N TYR A 2 -3.88 9.90 -13.54
CA TYR A 2 -4.74 9.41 -14.62
C TYR A 2 -4.37 7.96 -14.92
N ASP A 3 -5.34 7.15 -15.34
CA ASP A 3 -5.08 5.82 -15.88
C ASP A 3 -4.67 5.89 -17.38
N ASP A 4 -4.45 4.74 -18.00
CA ASP A 4 -4.07 4.62 -19.41
C ASP A 4 -5.14 5.16 -20.38
N HIS A 5 -6.36 5.37 -19.90
CA HIS A 5 -7.48 5.93 -20.65
C HIS A 5 -7.74 7.41 -20.34
N LEU A 6 -6.80 8.09 -19.66
CA LEU A 6 -6.92 9.49 -19.23
C LEU A 6 -8.11 9.75 -18.30
N SER A 7 -8.61 8.71 -17.63
CA SER A 7 -9.65 8.86 -16.62
C SER A 7 -9.02 9.27 -15.28
N PRO A 8 -9.62 10.22 -14.55
CA PRO A 8 -9.05 10.68 -13.29
C PRO A 8 -9.15 9.57 -12.22
N ILE A 9 -8.02 9.28 -11.58
CA ILE A 9 -7.90 8.25 -10.54
C ILE A 9 -7.18 8.77 -9.30
N ARG A 10 -7.44 8.13 -8.15
CA ARG A 10 -6.69 8.39 -6.92
C ARG A 10 -5.42 7.54 -6.91
N THR A 11 -4.28 8.18 -6.67
CA THR A 11 -2.94 7.57 -6.69
C THR A 11 -2.16 8.00 -5.46
N TYR A 12 -1.31 7.12 -4.96
CA TYR A 12 -0.36 7.44 -3.89
C TYR A 12 1.06 7.54 -4.47
N GLN A 13 1.84 8.50 -3.98
CA GLN A 13 3.21 8.73 -4.41
C GLN A 13 4.09 9.04 -3.20
N VAL A 14 5.31 8.51 -3.19
CA VAL A 14 6.35 8.86 -2.23
C VAL A 14 7.68 9.06 -2.96
N CYS A 15 8.36 10.18 -2.72
CA CYS A 15 9.61 10.54 -3.42
C CYS A 15 10.61 11.23 -2.47
N ASN A 16 10.74 10.73 -1.25
CA ASN A 16 11.60 11.30 -0.21
C ASN A 16 13.06 10.83 -0.39
N VAL A 17 13.61 11.02 -1.58
CA VAL A 17 14.85 10.35 -2.00
C VAL A 17 16.12 11.02 -1.50
N LEU A 18 16.01 12.29 -1.12
CA LEU A 18 17.10 13.06 -0.52
C LEU A 18 17.21 12.84 0.98
N GLU A 19 16.25 12.14 1.60
CA GLU A 19 16.19 11.94 3.05
C GLU A 19 16.70 10.54 3.44
N PRO A 20 17.57 10.41 4.46
CA PRO A 20 18.02 9.11 4.94
C PRO A 20 16.92 8.38 5.75
N ASN A 21 17.12 7.08 5.99
CA ASN A 21 16.31 6.25 6.91
C ASN A 21 14.79 6.26 6.66
N GLN A 22 14.38 6.31 5.38
CA GLN A 22 12.98 6.31 4.98
C GLN A 22 12.25 5.02 5.39
N ASN A 23 11.11 5.18 6.07
CA ASN A 23 10.21 4.10 6.48
C ASN A 23 8.75 4.54 6.30
N ASN A 24 8.32 4.63 5.03
CA ASN A 24 7.01 5.16 4.66
C ASN A 24 6.00 4.01 4.54
N TRP A 25 4.94 4.05 5.35
CA TRP A 25 3.85 3.07 5.33
C TRP A 25 2.61 3.65 4.69
N LEU A 26 1.85 2.80 4.01
CA LEU A 26 0.53 3.08 3.48
C LEU A 26 -0.38 1.89 3.79
N ARG A 27 -1.62 2.15 4.19
CA ARG A 27 -2.64 1.12 4.46
C ARG A 27 -3.93 1.49 3.75
N THR A 28 -4.56 0.49 3.15
CA THR A 28 -5.91 0.62 2.60
C THR A 28 -6.94 0.68 3.73
N ASP A 29 -8.19 0.95 3.37
CA ASP A 29 -9.32 0.66 4.25
C ASP A 29 -9.48 -0.86 4.45
N PHE A 30 -10.32 -1.24 5.41
CA PHE A 30 -10.66 -2.64 5.66
C PHE A 30 -11.38 -3.27 4.46
N ILE A 31 -10.92 -4.46 4.04
CA ILE A 31 -11.49 -5.21 2.91
C ILE A 31 -12.14 -6.49 3.46
N PRO A 32 -13.49 -6.59 3.45
CA PRO A 32 -14.18 -7.80 3.91
C PRO A 32 -13.85 -9.01 3.02
N ARG A 33 -13.31 -10.08 3.60
CA ARG A 33 -12.92 -11.31 2.88
C ARG A 33 -14.10 -12.05 2.23
N ARG A 34 -15.33 -11.87 2.73
CA ARG A 34 -16.55 -12.54 2.22
C ARG A 34 -16.39 -14.06 2.01
N GLY A 35 -15.60 -14.72 2.86
CA GLY A 35 -15.39 -16.17 2.84
C GLY A 35 -14.33 -16.70 1.87
N VAL A 36 -13.65 -15.86 1.07
CA VAL A 36 -12.65 -16.34 0.10
C VAL A 36 -11.36 -16.84 0.76
N LEU A 37 -10.81 -17.95 0.29
CA LEU A 37 -9.59 -18.56 0.88
C LEU A 37 -8.28 -17.99 0.34
N ARG A 38 -8.34 -17.27 -0.79
CA ARG A 38 -7.18 -16.67 -1.44
C ARG A 38 -7.57 -15.34 -2.04
N VAL A 39 -6.71 -14.35 -1.83
CA VAL A 39 -6.83 -13.00 -2.39
C VAL A 39 -5.67 -12.79 -3.35
N TYR A 40 -5.96 -12.21 -4.51
CA TYR A 40 -4.94 -11.74 -5.46
C TYR A 40 -4.94 -10.21 -5.43
N VAL A 41 -3.75 -9.62 -5.46
CA VAL A 41 -3.57 -8.16 -5.48
C VAL A 41 -2.87 -7.81 -6.78
N GLU A 42 -3.51 -6.96 -7.58
CA GLU A 42 -2.93 -6.39 -8.78
C GLU A 42 -2.46 -4.96 -8.46
N LEU A 43 -1.22 -4.65 -8.83
CA LEU A 43 -0.58 -3.37 -8.56
C LEU A 43 -0.15 -2.77 -9.89
N ASN A 44 -0.68 -1.58 -10.20
CA ASN A 44 -0.24 -0.81 -11.35
C ASN A 44 0.71 0.29 -10.87
N ILE A 45 1.99 0.16 -11.24
CA ILE A 45 3.05 1.10 -10.91
C ILE A 45 3.41 1.83 -12.20
N PRO A 46 3.02 3.11 -12.35
CA PRO A 46 3.37 3.86 -13.54
C PRO A 46 4.89 4.04 -13.58
N ASN A 47 5.49 3.75 -14.74
CA ASN A 47 6.91 4.00 -14.96
C ASN A 47 7.11 5.51 -15.16
N ILE A 48 7.46 6.22 -14.07
CA ILE A 48 7.68 7.66 -14.08
C ILE A 48 9.19 7.92 -14.20
N PRO A 49 9.67 8.54 -15.30
CA PRO A 49 11.08 8.87 -15.46
C PRO A 49 11.59 9.70 -14.27
N GLY A 50 12.65 9.23 -13.60
CA GLY A 50 13.27 9.93 -12.46
C GLY A 50 12.78 9.50 -11.06
N SER A 51 11.91 8.50 -10.92
CA SER A 51 11.57 7.95 -9.60
C SER A 51 12.76 7.18 -9.00
N CYS A 52 13.19 7.56 -7.80
CA CYS A 52 14.51 7.19 -7.25
C CYS A 52 14.49 5.95 -6.30
N LYS A 53 13.40 5.15 -6.30
CA LYS A 53 13.38 3.74 -5.86
C LYS A 53 12.35 2.94 -6.66
N GLU A 54 12.71 1.71 -7.04
CA GLU A 54 11.92 0.87 -7.97
C GLU A 54 11.14 -0.27 -7.29
N THR A 55 11.29 -0.45 -5.97
CA THR A 55 10.68 -1.56 -5.23
C THR A 55 10.00 -1.09 -3.95
N PHE A 56 8.90 -1.74 -3.59
CA PHE A 56 8.26 -1.62 -2.28
C PHE A 56 7.90 -3.00 -1.73
N ASN A 57 7.53 -3.03 -0.45
CA ASN A 57 7.00 -4.24 0.18
C ASN A 57 5.47 -4.16 0.21
N LEU A 58 4.81 -5.21 -0.22
CA LEU A 58 3.38 -5.42 0.02
C LEU A 58 3.22 -6.21 1.32
N PHE A 59 2.19 -5.92 2.09
CA PHE A 59 1.85 -6.69 3.28
C PHE A 59 0.33 -6.83 3.39
N TYR A 60 -0.13 -7.82 4.16
CA TYR A 60 -1.52 -7.92 4.60
C TYR A 60 -1.62 -8.10 6.14
N TYR A 61 -2.78 -7.76 6.69
CA TYR A 61 -3.12 -7.98 8.10
C TYR A 61 -4.58 -8.39 8.18
N GLU A 62 -4.86 -9.55 8.78
CA GLU A 62 -6.23 -10.06 8.92
C GLU A 62 -6.85 -9.57 10.25
N SER A 63 -8.10 -9.13 10.16
CA SER A 63 -8.92 -8.75 11.32
C SER A 63 -10.38 -9.16 11.09
N ASP A 64 -11.12 -9.39 12.18
CA ASP A 64 -12.54 -9.77 12.12
C ASP A 64 -13.47 -8.59 11.73
N GLY A 65 -12.94 -7.37 11.71
CA GLY A 65 -13.67 -6.16 11.33
C GLY A 65 -12.74 -4.96 11.11
N ASP A 66 -13.35 -3.81 10.81
CA ASP A 66 -12.65 -2.54 10.64
C ASP A 66 -12.23 -1.94 11.99
N MET A 67 -11.13 -2.48 12.52
CA MET A 67 -10.60 -2.15 13.85
C MET A 67 -9.36 -1.26 13.79
N ALA A 68 -8.95 -0.86 12.59
CA ALA A 68 -7.70 -0.16 12.38
C ALA A 68 -7.82 1.32 12.79
N THR A 69 -6.82 1.83 13.51
CA THR A 69 -6.72 3.25 13.88
C THR A 69 -5.45 3.85 13.29
N ALA A 70 -5.22 5.15 13.45
CA ALA A 70 -3.99 5.80 12.99
C ALA A 70 -2.71 5.17 13.58
N SER A 71 -2.80 4.51 14.74
CA SER A 71 -1.66 3.91 15.46
C SER A 71 -1.75 2.39 15.65
N SER A 72 -2.87 1.76 15.31
CA SER A 72 -3.10 0.32 15.46
C SER A 72 -3.58 -0.32 14.15
N PRO A 73 -3.06 -1.49 13.73
CA PRO A 73 -1.85 -2.14 14.25
C PRO A 73 -0.59 -1.28 14.04
N PRO A 74 0.49 -1.49 14.83
CA PRO A 74 1.69 -0.66 14.76
C PRO A 74 2.40 -0.80 13.40
N TRP A 75 2.90 0.31 12.86
CA TRP A 75 3.59 0.42 11.56
C TRP A 75 4.98 -0.23 11.56
N ARG A 76 5.02 -1.56 11.48
CA ARG A 76 6.24 -2.38 11.45
C ARG A 76 5.90 -3.77 10.90
N GLU A 77 6.90 -4.58 10.54
CA GLU A 77 6.65 -5.91 9.97
C GLU A 77 5.71 -6.75 10.83
N SER A 78 6.02 -7.10 12.08
CA SER A 78 5.03 -7.78 12.94
C SER A 78 4.06 -6.76 13.58
N PRO A 79 2.76 -6.76 13.25
CA PRO A 79 1.94 -7.96 12.95
C PRO A 79 1.51 -8.15 11.48
N TYR A 80 1.96 -7.31 10.56
CA TYR A 80 1.72 -7.46 9.13
C TYR A 80 2.51 -8.66 8.55
N VAL A 81 1.91 -9.38 7.61
CA VAL A 81 2.58 -10.48 6.91
C VAL A 81 3.00 -9.98 5.53
N LYS A 82 4.28 -10.15 5.20
CA LYS A 82 4.87 -9.73 3.92
C LYS A 82 4.48 -10.67 2.79
#